data_AF-M2Y6L7-F1
#
_entry.id   AF-M2Y6L7-F1
#
_cell.length_a   1.000
_cell.length_b   1.000
_cell.length_c   1.000
_cell.angle_alpha   90.00
_cell.angle_beta   90.00
_cell.angle_gamma   90.00
#
_symmetry.space_group_name_H-M   'P 1'
#
loop_
_entity.id
_entity.type
_entity.pdbx_description
1 polymer ?
#
loop_
_entity_poly.entity_id
_entity_poly.type
_entity_poly.pdbx_seq_one_letter_code
_entity_poly.pdbx_strand_id
1 'polypeptide(L)'
;MALKLIIFLFTLHYVVLCFALSNGTSTSYFCASSSSGVVVSYEWVEKDKGILSWVMNNTANTVSTFILVRGAIYQDTELIGPYAFGAAYYPAYIYNGLAQYFQGPPVTLQEYQSSGATPLGMVQLDSQQFWTSFVFTLSPGQIFRIEEAGYLYNGDVLIPECQGVYELSYQGTFNFQISYSIAEQCQAFDDVQPCPPSPFSMGSAVYSVPSSSVVSSMFLPSLDDRFQMTFCTSDALFSLASRRKAIPKSTDQRESSALYRKEKCRTSHLGSYHRNPILLIR
;
A
#
# COMPACT_ATOMS: atom_id res chain seq x y z
N MET A 1 86.64 -14.89 -26.91
CA MET A 1 86.92 -13.53 -26.42
C MET A 1 85.59 -12.83 -26.19
N ALA A 2 85.46 -12.18 -25.04
CA ALA A 2 84.21 -11.80 -24.40
C ALA A 2 83.39 -10.74 -25.16
N LEU A 3 82.06 -10.79 -25.04
CA LEU A 3 81.27 -9.57 -24.86
C LEU A 3 80.02 -9.83 -24.01
N LYS A 4 79.86 -8.94 -23.04
CA LYS A 4 78.93 -8.94 -21.92
C LYS A 4 77.49 -8.71 -22.38
N LEU A 5 76.55 -9.52 -21.90
CA LEU A 5 75.12 -9.21 -21.95
C LEU A 5 74.70 -8.67 -20.58
N ILE A 6 74.38 -7.38 -20.53
CA ILE A 6 73.86 -6.66 -19.36
C ILE A 6 72.35 -6.92 -19.32
N ILE A 7 71.88 -7.65 -18.31
CA ILE A 7 70.46 -7.84 -18.02
C ILE A 7 70.03 -6.70 -17.10
N PHE A 8 69.24 -5.76 -17.62
CA PHE A 8 68.56 -4.74 -16.84
C PHE A 8 67.37 -5.37 -16.08
N LEU A 9 67.46 -5.45 -14.75
CA LEU A 9 66.31 -5.70 -13.88
C LEU A 9 65.47 -4.43 -13.80
N PHE A 10 64.32 -4.41 -14.48
CA PHE A 10 63.25 -3.45 -14.21
C PHE A 10 62.38 -3.99 -13.06
N THR A 11 62.54 -3.40 -11.87
CA THR A 11 61.61 -3.57 -10.74
C THR A 11 60.32 -2.82 -11.01
N LEU A 12 59.36 -3.52 -11.61
CA LEU A 12 58.00 -3.04 -11.80
C LEU A 12 57.30 -2.95 -10.43
N HIS A 13 57.21 -1.75 -9.87
CA HIS A 13 56.37 -1.47 -8.71
C HIS A 13 54.90 -1.52 -9.14
N TYR A 14 54.27 -2.69 -8.96
CA TYR A 14 52.81 -2.78 -8.97
C TYR A 14 52.28 -1.99 -7.77
N VAL A 15 51.87 -0.75 -8.01
CA VAL A 15 50.93 -0.06 -7.14
C VAL A 15 49.61 -0.82 -7.28
N VAL A 16 49.37 -1.75 -6.35
CA VAL A 16 48.05 -2.34 -6.15
C VAL A 16 47.17 -1.22 -5.63
N LEU A 17 46.50 -0.54 -6.55
CA LEU A 17 45.40 0.36 -6.24
C LEU A 17 44.25 -0.54 -5.75
N CYS A 18 44.22 -0.82 -4.45
CA CYS A 18 43.04 -1.38 -3.80
C CYS A 18 41.93 -0.33 -3.92
N PHE A 19 41.11 -0.44 -4.96
CA PHE A 19 39.76 0.09 -4.91
C PHE A 19 39.04 -0.63 -3.78
N ALA A 20 39.03 -0.01 -2.60
CA ALA A 20 38.03 -0.30 -1.59
C ALA A 20 36.69 0.08 -2.21
N LEU A 21 36.04 -0.90 -2.86
CA LEU A 21 34.61 -0.85 -3.09
C LEU A 21 34.01 -0.79 -1.69
N SER A 22 33.68 0.42 -1.25
CA SER A 22 32.81 0.63 -0.11
C SER A 22 31.44 0.09 -0.53
N ASN A 23 31.26 -1.21 -0.44
CA ASN A 23 29.94 -1.80 -0.33
C ASN A 23 29.39 -1.29 0.99
N GLY A 24 28.82 -0.08 0.95
CA GLY A 24 28.16 0.54 2.09
C GLY A 24 27.17 -0.48 2.62
N THR A 25 27.46 -1.02 3.80
CA THR A 25 26.53 -1.88 4.51
C THR A 25 25.36 -0.99 4.89
N SER A 26 24.29 -1.04 4.09
CA SER A 26 23.02 -0.44 4.46
C SER A 26 22.59 -1.06 5.79
N THR A 27 22.51 -0.23 6.83
CA THR A 27 22.04 -0.68 8.14
C THR A 27 20.52 -0.75 8.07
N SER A 28 19.97 -1.95 8.15
CA SER A 28 18.53 -2.19 8.24
C SER A 28 18.09 -2.17 9.70
N TYR A 29 17.04 -1.41 10.00
CA TYR A 29 16.45 -1.26 11.33
C TYR A 29 15.16 -2.06 11.40
N PHE A 30 15.08 -3.02 12.32
CA PHE A 30 13.85 -3.77 12.56
C PHE A 30 12.72 -2.83 12.99
N CYS A 31 11.51 -3.07 12.48
CA CYS A 31 10.35 -2.24 12.80
C CYS A 31 9.24 -3.07 13.45
N ALA A 32 8.68 -4.07 12.76
CA ALA A 32 7.60 -4.91 13.28
C ALA A 32 7.52 -6.25 12.56
N SER A 33 6.74 -7.19 13.10
CA SER A 33 6.43 -8.46 12.44
C SER A 33 4.97 -8.88 12.65
N SER A 34 4.39 -9.58 11.67
CA SER A 34 3.06 -10.20 11.79
C SER A 34 3.14 -11.59 12.44
N SER A 35 1.99 -12.12 12.87
CA SER A 35 1.86 -13.50 13.36
C SER A 35 2.18 -14.55 12.29
N SER A 36 1.95 -14.23 11.01
CA SER A 36 2.19 -15.09 9.86
C SER A 36 3.61 -15.03 9.34
N GLY A 37 4.55 -14.33 10.01
CA GLY A 37 5.96 -14.31 9.62
C GLY A 37 6.34 -13.24 8.59
N VAL A 38 5.52 -12.20 8.36
CA VAL A 38 5.97 -11.00 7.66
C VAL A 38 6.84 -10.18 8.60
N VAL A 39 8.03 -9.82 8.18
CA VAL A 39 8.96 -8.95 8.90
C VAL A 39 9.11 -7.65 8.13
N VAL A 40 8.92 -6.53 8.81
CA VAL A 40 9.10 -5.19 8.26
C VAL A 40 10.28 -4.53 8.96
N SER A 41 11.22 -4.05 8.16
CA SER A 41 12.32 -3.19 8.56
C SER A 41 12.36 -1.94 7.68
N TYR A 42 13.20 -0.98 8.02
CA TYR A 42 13.51 0.13 7.13
C TYR A 42 15.01 0.34 7.02
N GLU A 43 15.44 0.91 5.91
CA GLU A 43 16.81 1.35 5.67
C GLU A 43 16.80 2.80 5.18
N TRP A 44 17.76 3.61 5.62
CA TRP A 44 17.87 4.98 5.10
C TRP A 44 18.47 4.93 3.68
N VAL A 45 17.76 5.51 2.72
CA VAL A 45 18.26 5.68 1.34
C VAL A 45 19.05 6.99 1.27
N GLU A 46 18.43 8.09 1.70
CA GLU A 46 19.05 9.42 1.83
C GLU A 46 18.60 10.05 3.15
N LYS A 47 19.31 9.72 4.24
CA LYS A 47 18.91 10.11 5.61
C LYS A 47 18.79 11.61 5.79
N ASP A 48 19.71 12.37 5.21
CA ASP A 48 19.75 13.84 5.23
C ASP A 48 18.58 14.49 4.48
N LYS A 49 17.93 13.75 3.57
CA LYS A 49 16.70 14.16 2.89
C LYS A 49 15.43 13.57 3.54
N GLY A 50 15.57 12.79 4.62
CA GLY A 50 14.46 12.08 5.25
C GLY A 50 13.83 11.02 4.35
N ILE A 51 14.63 10.38 3.49
CA ILE A 51 14.15 9.32 2.58
C ILE A 51 14.63 7.96 3.08
N LEU A 52 13.68 7.06 3.30
CA LEU A 52 13.92 5.68 3.69
C LEU A 52 13.28 4.71 2.71
N SER A 53 13.67 3.44 2.80
CA SER A 53 13.06 2.32 2.10
C SER A 53 12.49 1.35 3.14
N TRP A 54 11.18 1.14 3.09
CA TRP A 54 10.51 0.08 3.83
C TRP A 54 10.83 -1.25 3.18
N VAL A 55 11.39 -2.18 3.95
CA VAL A 55 11.73 -3.53 3.51
C VAL A 55 10.77 -4.51 4.15
N MET A 56 9.94 -5.15 3.33
CA MET A 56 8.92 -6.09 3.76
C MET A 56 9.31 -7.49 3.29
N ASN A 57 9.46 -8.43 4.21
CA ASN A 57 9.92 -9.79 3.91
C ASN A 57 8.93 -10.81 4.46
N ASN A 58 8.35 -11.64 3.61
CA ASN A 58 7.54 -12.77 4.05
C ASN A 58 8.43 -13.99 4.31
N THR A 59 8.73 -14.25 5.59
CA THR A 59 9.61 -15.37 5.99
C THR A 59 8.85 -16.70 6.14
N ALA A 60 7.53 -16.70 5.99
CA ALA A 60 6.72 -17.90 6.04
C ALA A 60 6.67 -18.67 4.72
N ASN A 61 6.08 -19.86 4.78
CA ASN A 61 5.86 -20.76 3.64
C ASN A 61 4.50 -20.58 2.97
N THR A 62 3.72 -19.56 3.35
CA THR A 62 2.41 -19.22 2.78
C THR A 62 2.38 -17.79 2.27
N VAL A 63 1.48 -17.50 1.32
CA VAL A 63 1.20 -16.12 0.90
C VAL A 63 0.63 -15.35 2.08
N SER A 64 1.12 -14.14 2.32
CA SER A 64 0.59 -13.23 3.34
C SER A 64 0.10 -11.95 2.70
N THR A 65 -1.06 -11.46 3.14
CA THR A 65 -1.62 -10.15 2.77
C THR A 65 -1.78 -9.33 4.03
N PHE A 66 -1.26 -8.11 4.04
CA PHE A 66 -1.19 -7.29 5.25
C PHE A 66 -1.21 -5.78 4.96
N ILE A 67 -1.42 -5.00 6.00
CA ILE A 67 -1.13 -3.56 6.04
C ILE A 67 -0.01 -3.28 7.06
N LEU A 68 0.68 -2.16 6.85
CA LEU A 68 1.64 -1.61 7.81
C LEU A 68 0.98 -0.41 8.51
N VAL A 69 1.00 -0.40 9.84
CA VAL A 69 0.65 0.78 10.64
C VAL A 69 1.92 1.32 11.28
N ARG A 70 2.21 2.59 11.02
CA ARG A 70 3.46 3.26 11.36
C ARG A 70 3.20 4.69 11.83
N GLY A 71 4.21 5.29 12.45
CA GLY A 71 4.22 6.66 12.91
C GLY A 71 5.64 7.23 12.83
N ALA A 72 5.87 8.32 13.55
CA ALA A 72 7.19 8.91 13.66
C ALA A 72 7.36 9.64 15.00
N ILE A 73 8.56 9.51 15.57
CA ILE A 73 8.96 10.20 16.79
C ILE A 73 10.01 11.27 16.48
N TYR A 74 9.98 12.34 17.26
CA TYR A 74 10.96 13.42 17.27
C TYR A 74 11.43 13.66 18.70
N GLN A 75 12.74 13.58 18.96
CA GLN A 75 13.32 13.77 20.29
C GLN A 75 12.60 12.95 21.38
N ASP A 76 12.45 11.65 21.14
CA ASP A 76 11.78 10.69 22.03
C ASP A 76 10.30 11.00 22.34
N THR A 77 9.67 11.88 21.56
CA THR A 77 8.24 12.20 21.67
C THR A 77 7.52 11.82 20.38
N GLU A 78 6.33 11.21 20.50
CA GLU A 78 5.44 10.96 19.36
C GLU A 78 5.10 12.28 18.68
N LEU A 79 5.57 12.45 17.45
CA LEU A 79 5.20 13.59 16.60
C LEU A 79 4.00 13.23 15.74
N ILE A 80 4.01 12.00 15.21
CA ILE A 80 2.96 11.45 14.36
C ILE A 80 2.55 10.11 14.92
N GLY A 81 1.32 10.09 15.44
CA GLY A 81 0.73 8.87 15.96
C GLY A 81 0.51 7.81 14.89
N PRO A 82 0.21 6.57 15.30
CA PRO A 82 0.07 5.44 14.40
C PRO A 82 -0.98 5.64 13.31
N TYR A 83 -0.59 5.43 12.05
CA TYR A 83 -1.49 5.42 10.90
C TYR A 83 -1.15 4.34 9.87
N ALA A 84 -2.17 3.87 9.15
CA ALA A 84 -2.07 2.87 8.11
C ALA A 84 -1.38 3.46 6.87
N PHE A 85 -0.35 2.78 6.39
CA PHE A 85 0.44 3.25 5.27
C PHE A 85 -0.41 3.26 3.99
N GLY A 86 -0.47 4.41 3.32
CA GLY A 86 -1.31 4.61 2.14
C GLY A 86 -2.72 5.11 2.46
N ALA A 87 -3.06 5.31 3.73
CA ALA A 87 -4.29 6.00 4.13
C ALA A 87 -4.17 7.51 3.96
N ALA A 88 -2.97 8.07 4.13
CA ALA A 88 -2.68 9.47 3.85
C ALA A 88 -2.49 9.70 2.36
N TYR A 89 -3.06 10.79 1.84
CA TYR A 89 -2.81 11.32 0.50
C TYR A 89 -3.10 10.35 -0.66
N TYR A 90 -3.92 9.32 -0.45
CA TYR A 90 -4.19 8.32 -1.49
C TYR A 90 -4.76 8.90 -2.79
N PRO A 91 -5.61 9.97 -2.83
CA PRO A 91 -6.04 10.55 -4.09
C PRO A 91 -4.89 11.19 -4.85
N ALA A 92 -3.96 11.83 -4.15
CA ALA A 92 -2.73 12.36 -4.73
C ALA A 92 -1.85 11.24 -5.29
N TYR A 93 -1.69 10.13 -4.57
CA TYR A 93 -0.96 8.95 -5.06
C TYR A 93 -1.59 8.36 -6.33
N ILE A 94 -2.93 8.28 -6.37
CA ILE A 94 -3.67 7.82 -7.54
C ILE A 94 -3.43 8.74 -8.73
N TYR A 95 -3.52 10.06 -8.53
CA TYR A 95 -3.32 11.02 -9.59
C TYR A 95 -1.92 10.92 -10.21
N ASN A 96 -0.90 10.76 -9.37
CA ASN A 96 0.50 10.66 -9.82
C ASN A 96 0.88 9.27 -10.36
N GLY A 97 -0.05 8.31 -10.38
CA GLY A 97 0.24 6.93 -10.78
C GLY A 97 1.11 6.16 -9.78
N LEU A 98 1.31 6.69 -8.57
CA LEU A 98 2.05 6.03 -7.49
C LEU A 98 1.25 4.93 -6.82
N ALA A 99 -0.08 5.00 -6.93
CA ALA A 99 -0.98 4.03 -6.36
C ALA A 99 -2.18 3.77 -7.26
N GLN A 100 -2.76 2.58 -7.15
CA GLN A 100 -3.99 2.24 -7.84
C GLN A 100 -4.80 1.28 -7.01
N TYR A 101 -6.11 1.40 -7.09
CA TYR A 101 -6.98 0.37 -6.57
C TYR A 101 -7.03 -0.82 -7.51
N PHE A 102 -7.05 -2.01 -6.93
CA PHE A 102 -7.15 -3.25 -7.69
C PHE A 102 -8.46 -3.97 -7.41
N GLN A 103 -8.87 -4.76 -8.39
CA GLN A 103 -10.05 -5.61 -8.32
C GLN A 103 -9.63 -7.08 -8.37
N GLY A 104 -10.43 -7.93 -7.73
CA GLY A 104 -10.16 -9.35 -7.63
C GLY A 104 -9.44 -9.77 -6.35
N PRO A 105 -9.08 -11.06 -6.24
CA PRO A 105 -8.37 -11.62 -5.09
C PRO A 105 -6.97 -11.01 -4.94
N PRO A 106 -6.32 -11.18 -3.77
CA PRO A 106 -4.98 -10.65 -3.52
C PRO A 106 -3.99 -11.19 -4.54
N VAL A 107 -3.24 -10.29 -5.16
CA VAL A 107 -2.21 -10.60 -6.14
C VAL A 107 -0.85 -10.19 -5.58
N THR A 108 0.17 -11.00 -5.80
CA THR A 108 1.49 -10.75 -5.21
C THR A 108 2.16 -9.51 -5.81
N LEU A 109 2.92 -8.77 -5.00
CA LEU A 109 3.56 -7.51 -5.43
C LEU A 109 4.53 -7.67 -6.61
N GLN A 110 5.01 -8.88 -6.89
CA GLN A 110 5.88 -9.15 -8.03
C GLN A 110 5.17 -8.85 -9.36
N GLU A 111 3.85 -9.02 -9.41
CA GLU A 111 3.03 -8.71 -10.58
C GLU A 111 2.85 -7.19 -10.75
N TYR A 112 2.91 -6.44 -9.64
CA TYR A 112 2.74 -4.98 -9.62
C TYR A 112 4.03 -4.20 -9.88
N GLN A 113 5.21 -4.81 -9.69
CA GLN A 113 6.52 -4.16 -9.91
C GLN A 113 6.65 -3.56 -11.32
N SER A 114 6.00 -4.16 -12.32
CA SER A 114 6.02 -3.66 -13.70
C SER A 114 5.22 -2.36 -13.89
N SER A 115 4.20 -2.12 -13.06
CA SER A 115 3.34 -0.94 -13.14
C SER A 115 3.86 0.25 -12.34
N GLY A 116 4.73 0.01 -11.36
CA GLY A 116 5.21 1.04 -10.42
C GLY A 116 4.16 1.52 -9.41
N ALA A 117 2.88 1.19 -9.59
CA ALA A 117 1.79 1.62 -8.73
C ALA A 117 1.61 0.65 -7.55
N THR A 118 1.61 1.21 -6.34
CA THR A 118 1.36 0.45 -5.11
C THR A 118 -0.13 0.13 -4.97
N PRO A 119 -0.51 -1.13 -4.70
CA PRO A 119 -1.92 -1.53 -4.62
C PRO A 119 -2.60 -0.91 -3.39
N LEU A 120 -3.69 -0.20 -3.65
CA LEU A 120 -4.66 0.25 -2.64
C LEU A 120 -5.80 -0.76 -2.52
N GLY A 121 -6.25 -1.00 -1.30
CA GLY A 121 -7.44 -1.81 -1.01
C GLY A 121 -8.33 -1.14 0.02
N MET A 122 -9.58 -1.59 0.09
CA MET A 122 -10.52 -1.15 1.13
C MET A 122 -10.39 -2.05 2.36
N VAL A 123 -10.02 -1.48 3.50
CA VAL A 123 -9.95 -2.16 4.80
C VAL A 123 -11.25 -1.94 5.56
N GLN A 124 -11.95 -3.03 5.84
CA GLN A 124 -13.16 -3.08 6.62
C GLN A 124 -12.83 -3.33 8.09
N LEU A 125 -13.16 -2.37 8.96
CA LEU A 125 -13.01 -2.52 10.42
C LEU A 125 -14.27 -3.11 11.07
N ASP A 126 -15.43 -2.77 10.54
CA ASP A 126 -16.72 -3.32 10.94
C ASP A 126 -17.69 -3.36 9.75
N SER A 127 -18.93 -3.82 9.95
CA SER A 127 -19.93 -3.94 8.87
C SER A 127 -20.22 -2.64 8.08
N GLN A 128 -19.84 -1.49 8.64
CA GLN A 128 -20.19 -0.14 8.19
C GLN A 128 -18.98 0.79 8.08
N GLN A 129 -17.77 0.35 8.42
CA GLN A 129 -16.58 1.19 8.37
C GLN A 129 -15.56 0.61 7.40
N PHE A 130 -15.31 1.37 6.33
CA PHE A 130 -14.33 1.08 5.32
C PHE A 130 -13.32 2.22 5.26
N TRP A 131 -12.06 1.88 5.08
CA TRP A 131 -10.95 2.81 4.94
C TRP A 131 -10.07 2.37 3.79
N THR A 132 -9.21 3.25 3.32
CA THR A 132 -8.23 2.93 2.29
C THR A 132 -6.83 2.80 2.89
N SER A 133 -6.03 1.89 2.34
CA SER A 133 -4.64 1.66 2.74
C SER A 133 -3.91 0.98 1.59
N PHE A 134 -2.58 1.08 1.57
CA PHE A 134 -1.78 0.14 0.81
C PHE A 134 -1.98 -1.26 1.37
N VAL A 135 -2.16 -2.23 0.48
CA VAL A 135 -2.35 -3.64 0.81
C VAL A 135 -1.23 -4.44 0.17
N PHE A 136 -0.34 -4.96 0.99
CA PHE A 136 0.83 -5.69 0.52
C PHE A 136 0.55 -7.18 0.53
N THR A 137 0.69 -7.84 -0.61
CA THR A 137 0.60 -9.30 -0.73
C THR A 137 1.94 -9.86 -1.17
N LEU A 138 2.52 -10.73 -0.35
CA LEU A 138 3.84 -11.31 -0.57
C LEU A 138 3.77 -12.83 -0.68
N SER A 139 4.38 -13.39 -1.73
CA SER A 139 4.69 -14.81 -1.83
C SER A 139 5.64 -15.27 -0.73
N PRO A 140 5.68 -16.57 -0.41
CA PRO A 140 6.71 -17.14 0.46
C PRO A 140 8.12 -16.73 0.05
N GLY A 141 8.91 -16.20 0.99
CA GLY A 141 10.29 -15.73 0.75
C GLY A 141 10.41 -14.45 -0.07
N GLN A 142 9.29 -13.83 -0.47
CA GLN A 142 9.34 -12.59 -1.24
C GLN A 142 9.76 -11.41 -0.36
N ILE A 143 10.67 -10.59 -0.90
CA ILE A 143 11.06 -9.30 -0.33
C ILE A 143 10.54 -8.20 -1.25
N PHE A 144 9.87 -7.21 -0.67
CA PHE A 144 9.41 -6.01 -1.35
C PHE A 144 10.03 -4.77 -0.68
N ARG A 145 10.29 -3.75 -1.49
CA ARG A 145 10.82 -2.46 -1.05
C ARG A 145 9.99 -1.33 -1.60
N ILE A 146 9.74 -0.33 -0.78
CA ILE A 146 9.08 0.91 -1.20
C ILE A 146 9.75 2.09 -0.49
N GLU A 147 10.13 3.09 -1.26
CA GLU A 147 10.71 4.32 -0.74
C GLU A 147 9.63 5.25 -0.22
N GLU A 148 9.95 5.95 0.87
CA GLU A 148 9.10 6.98 1.45
C GLU A 148 9.96 8.17 1.88
N ALA A 149 9.47 9.37 1.58
CA ALA A 149 10.10 10.63 1.95
C ALA A 149 9.47 11.22 3.24
N GLY A 150 9.98 12.40 3.61
CA GLY A 150 9.35 13.29 4.57
C GLY A 150 9.67 13.01 6.03
N TYR A 151 10.64 12.17 6.30
CA TYR A 151 11.16 11.98 7.64
C TYR A 151 12.08 13.12 8.09
N LEU A 152 11.70 14.37 7.76
CA LEU A 152 12.34 15.60 8.23
C LEU A 152 11.31 16.49 8.93
N TYR A 153 11.67 17.01 10.09
CA TYR A 153 10.90 18.02 10.81
C TYR A 153 11.84 19.12 11.29
N ASN A 154 11.60 20.35 10.86
CA ASN A 154 12.47 21.50 11.14
C ASN A 154 13.95 21.29 10.76
N GLY A 155 14.22 20.47 9.73
CA GLY A 155 15.56 20.14 9.25
C GLY A 155 16.22 18.95 9.95
N ASP A 156 15.57 18.37 10.95
CA ASP A 156 16.06 17.22 11.69
C ASP A 156 15.34 15.93 11.29
N VAL A 157 16.06 14.80 11.38
CA VAL A 157 15.56 13.49 10.97
C VAL A 157 14.58 12.93 12.00
N LEU A 158 13.40 12.56 11.54
CA LEU A 158 12.41 11.81 12.31
C LEU A 158 12.80 10.33 12.39
N ILE A 159 12.52 9.70 13.53
CA ILE A 159 12.73 8.26 13.68
C ILE A 159 11.40 7.56 13.32
N PRO A 160 11.38 6.66 12.33
CA PRO A 160 10.20 5.88 12.01
C PRO A 160 9.81 4.98 13.18
N GLU A 161 8.52 4.88 13.45
CA GLU A 161 7.96 3.97 14.44
C GLU A 161 6.97 3.02 13.75
N CYS A 162 6.97 1.74 14.12
CA CYS A 162 5.95 0.80 13.65
C CYS A 162 5.07 0.36 14.81
N GLN A 163 3.79 0.63 14.69
CA GLN A 163 2.79 0.10 15.61
C GLN A 163 2.55 -1.39 15.36
N GLY A 164 2.55 -1.82 14.10
CA GLY A 164 2.34 -3.22 13.77
C GLY A 164 2.19 -3.54 12.30
N VAL A 165 2.24 -4.84 12.01
CA VAL A 165 1.95 -5.45 10.71
C VAL A 165 0.70 -6.31 10.90
N TYR A 166 -0.39 -5.94 10.25
CA TYR A 166 -1.69 -6.57 10.47
C TYR A 166 -2.14 -7.35 9.25
N GLU A 167 -2.40 -8.63 9.46
CA GLU A 167 -2.89 -9.53 8.42
C GLU A 167 -4.31 -9.18 8.00
N LEU A 168 -4.57 -9.38 6.72
CA LEU A 168 -5.84 -9.09 6.08
C LEU A 168 -6.44 -10.36 5.50
N SER A 169 -7.77 -10.47 5.60
CA SER A 169 -8.55 -11.52 4.93
C SER A 169 -9.41 -10.92 3.83
N TYR A 170 -9.26 -11.42 2.61
CA TYR A 170 -10.03 -10.94 1.45
C TYR A 170 -11.52 -11.30 1.60
N GLN A 171 -12.39 -10.30 1.43
CA GLN A 171 -13.85 -10.41 1.57
C GLN A 171 -14.59 -10.36 0.24
N GLY A 172 -13.92 -9.95 -0.85
CA GLY A 172 -14.52 -9.82 -2.17
C GLY A 172 -14.11 -8.53 -2.86
N THR A 173 -14.76 -8.24 -3.98
CA THR A 173 -14.56 -7.00 -4.75
C THR A 173 -15.87 -6.27 -4.88
N PHE A 174 -15.82 -4.96 -4.65
CA PHE A 174 -17.01 -4.10 -4.61
C PHE A 174 -16.71 -2.76 -5.26
N ASN A 175 -17.76 -2.10 -5.73
CA ASN A 175 -17.66 -0.73 -6.23
C ASN A 175 -17.88 0.26 -5.10
N PHE A 176 -17.09 1.32 -5.07
CA PHE A 176 -17.21 2.42 -4.10
C PHE A 176 -17.38 3.75 -4.82
N GLN A 177 -18.10 4.65 -4.16
CA GLN A 177 -18.03 6.07 -4.39
C GLN A 177 -17.29 6.70 -3.21
N ILE A 178 -16.19 7.38 -3.49
CA ILE A 178 -15.30 7.96 -2.49
C ILE A 178 -15.40 9.48 -2.58
N SER A 179 -15.71 10.13 -1.46
CA SER A 179 -15.62 11.59 -1.30
C SER A 179 -14.56 11.92 -0.26
N TYR A 180 -13.76 12.93 -0.50
CA TYR A 180 -12.66 13.33 0.39
C TYR A 180 -12.42 14.84 0.35
N SER A 181 -11.66 15.32 1.32
CA SER A 181 -11.18 16.71 1.38
C SER A 181 -9.99 16.91 0.45
N ILE A 182 -10.18 17.70 -0.63
CA ILE A 182 -9.09 18.07 -1.56
C ILE A 182 -7.93 18.76 -0.84
N ALA A 183 -8.25 19.59 0.16
CA ALA A 183 -7.26 20.32 0.94
C ALA A 183 -6.36 19.37 1.74
N GLU A 184 -6.95 18.37 2.39
CA GLU A 184 -6.21 17.45 3.26
C GLU A 184 -5.53 16.32 2.50
N GLN A 185 -6.12 15.86 1.39
CA GLN A 185 -5.61 14.68 0.67
C GLN A 185 -4.69 15.02 -0.50
N CYS A 186 -4.73 16.24 -1.04
CA CYS A 186 -3.85 16.63 -2.14
C CYS A 186 -3.07 17.90 -1.85
N GLN A 187 -3.72 18.99 -1.43
CA GLN A 187 -2.99 20.26 -1.24
C GLN A 187 -1.98 20.13 -0.09
N ALA A 188 -2.34 19.44 0.99
CA ALA A 188 -1.40 19.12 2.05
C ALA A 188 -0.24 18.21 1.59
N PHE A 189 -0.44 17.36 0.58
CA PHE A 189 0.63 16.56 -0.04
C PHE A 189 1.56 17.43 -0.89
N ASP A 190 0.98 18.22 -1.81
CA ASP A 190 1.67 19.21 -2.61
C ASP A 190 0.66 20.30 -3.03
N ASP A 191 0.94 21.56 -2.71
CA ASP A 191 0.01 22.69 -2.85
C ASP A 191 -0.43 22.93 -4.30
N VAL A 192 0.39 22.49 -5.27
CA VAL A 192 0.09 22.62 -6.70
C VAL A 192 -0.42 21.33 -7.32
N GLN A 193 -0.49 20.24 -6.55
CA GLN A 193 -0.87 18.95 -7.10
C GLN A 193 -2.38 18.85 -7.33
N PRO A 194 -2.81 18.51 -8.55
CA PRO A 194 -4.21 18.19 -8.84
C PRO A 194 -4.67 16.88 -8.17
N CYS A 195 -5.97 16.77 -7.95
CA CYS A 195 -6.62 15.56 -7.44
C CYS A 195 -7.48 14.89 -8.51
N PRO A 196 -7.85 13.61 -8.32
CA PRO A 196 -9.08 13.07 -8.89
C PRO A 196 -10.31 13.94 -8.52
N PRO A 197 -11.44 13.79 -9.23
CA PRO A 197 -12.67 14.44 -8.80
C PRO A 197 -13.16 13.87 -7.46
N SER A 198 -13.83 14.69 -6.65
CA SER A 198 -14.48 14.28 -5.40
C SER A 198 -15.99 14.61 -5.49
N PRO A 199 -16.90 13.61 -5.51
CA PRO A 199 -16.61 12.18 -5.42
C PRO A 199 -16.09 11.56 -6.73
N PHE A 200 -15.39 10.42 -6.62
CA PHE A 200 -15.11 9.52 -7.74
C PHE A 200 -15.59 8.10 -7.47
N SER A 201 -15.77 7.32 -8.53
CA SER A 201 -16.16 5.91 -8.47
C SER A 201 -15.02 5.00 -8.87
N MET A 202 -14.93 3.86 -8.20
CA MET A 202 -13.88 2.88 -8.42
C MET A 202 -14.36 1.49 -8.00
N GLY A 203 -13.65 0.44 -8.42
CA GLY A 203 -13.82 -0.90 -7.86
C GLY A 203 -12.59 -1.29 -7.06
N SER A 204 -12.79 -1.93 -5.91
CA SER A 204 -11.73 -2.31 -4.98
C SER A 204 -11.92 -3.72 -4.43
N ALA A 205 -10.80 -4.40 -4.18
CA ALA A 205 -10.74 -5.48 -3.22
C ALA A 205 -11.03 -4.97 -1.80
N VAL A 206 -11.88 -5.69 -1.08
CA VAL A 206 -12.22 -5.43 0.32
C VAL A 206 -11.55 -6.49 1.18
N TYR A 207 -10.99 -6.02 2.29
CA TYR A 207 -10.27 -6.82 3.26
C TYR A 207 -10.83 -6.60 4.65
N SER A 208 -10.94 -7.64 5.45
CA SER A 208 -11.16 -7.51 6.88
C SER A 208 -9.84 -7.65 7.63
N VAL A 209 -9.70 -6.94 8.73
CA VAL A 209 -8.61 -7.10 9.70
C VAL A 209 -9.17 -7.77 10.97
N PRO A 210 -8.38 -8.55 11.74
CA PRO A 210 -8.85 -9.11 13.00
C PRO A 210 -9.41 -8.01 13.92
N SER A 211 -10.56 -8.30 14.55
CA SER A 211 -11.25 -7.35 15.43
C SER A 211 -10.30 -6.87 16.53
N SER A 212 -10.29 -5.57 16.84
CA SER A 212 -9.43 -4.87 17.81
C SER A 212 -7.95 -4.67 17.42
N SER A 213 -7.48 -5.25 16.32
CA SER A 213 -6.09 -5.06 15.89
C SER A 213 -5.82 -3.66 15.33
N VAL A 214 -6.82 -3.05 14.69
CA VAL A 214 -6.73 -1.72 14.07
C VAL A 214 -8.00 -0.94 14.41
N VAL A 215 -7.83 0.35 14.69
CA VAL A 215 -8.93 1.26 15.03
C VAL A 215 -9.02 2.39 14.02
N SER A 216 -10.19 3.02 13.90
CA SER A 216 -10.47 4.04 12.89
C SER A 216 -9.50 5.22 12.94
N SER A 217 -9.03 5.61 14.13
CA SER A 217 -8.05 6.69 14.29
C SER A 217 -6.71 6.44 13.61
N MET A 218 -6.43 5.21 13.18
CA MET A 218 -5.23 4.87 12.41
C MET A 218 -5.37 5.17 10.91
N PHE A 219 -6.51 5.66 10.41
CA PHE A 219 -6.66 5.97 8.98
C PHE A 219 -6.65 7.48 8.72
N LEU A 220 -5.77 8.22 9.40
CA LEU A 220 -5.58 9.65 9.20
C LEU A 220 -4.84 9.96 7.87
N PRO A 221 -5.14 11.08 7.19
CA PRO A 221 -6.21 12.05 7.45
C PRO A 221 -7.55 11.59 6.86
N SER A 222 -7.64 10.38 6.30
CA SER A 222 -8.86 9.83 5.69
C SER A 222 -10.05 9.71 6.66
N LEU A 223 -9.91 10.03 7.96
CA LEU A 223 -10.99 10.02 8.96
C LEU A 223 -12.26 10.76 8.52
N ASP A 224 -12.11 11.85 7.78
CA ASP A 224 -13.22 12.69 7.32
C ASP A 224 -13.72 12.29 5.91
N ASP A 225 -13.03 11.35 5.26
CA ASP A 225 -13.42 10.82 3.97
C ASP A 225 -14.65 9.91 4.10
N ARG A 226 -15.42 9.86 3.02
CA ARG A 226 -16.65 9.07 2.92
C ARG A 226 -16.50 7.99 1.87
N PHE A 227 -16.52 6.75 2.32
CA PHE A 227 -16.46 5.56 1.48
C PHE A 227 -17.86 4.93 1.39
N GLN A 228 -18.52 5.08 0.25
CA GLN A 228 -19.87 4.55 0.03
C GLN A 228 -19.82 3.35 -0.90
N MET A 229 -20.01 2.16 -0.33
CA MET A 229 -20.16 0.94 -1.12
C MET A 229 -21.44 1.02 -1.95
N THR A 230 -21.30 0.76 -3.25
CA THR A 230 -22.37 0.80 -4.24
C THR A 230 -22.68 -0.62 -4.71
N PHE A 231 -23.88 -1.09 -4.43
CA PHE A 231 -24.34 -2.40 -4.88
C PHE A 231 -25.15 -2.24 -6.16
N CYS A 232 -24.67 -2.78 -7.28
CA CYS A 232 -25.45 -2.83 -8.51
C CYS A 232 -26.13 -4.21 -8.66
N THR A 233 -27.41 -4.19 -9.00
CA THR A 233 -28.28 -5.38 -8.98
C THR A 233 -27.98 -6.40 -10.09
N SER A 234 -27.13 -6.07 -11.06
CA SER A 234 -26.62 -7.02 -12.07
C SER A 234 -25.68 -8.08 -11.49
N ASP A 235 -24.95 -7.78 -10.40
CA ASP A 235 -24.09 -8.75 -9.70
C ASP A 235 -24.87 -9.73 -8.82
N ALA A 236 -26.09 -9.35 -8.39
CA ALA A 236 -26.94 -10.18 -7.52
C ALA A 236 -27.51 -11.41 -8.26
N LEU A 237 -27.57 -11.39 -9.59
CA LEU A 237 -28.07 -12.53 -10.37
C LEU A 237 -27.09 -13.71 -10.41
N PHE A 238 -25.78 -13.48 -10.23
CA PHE A 238 -24.79 -14.56 -10.16
C PHE A 238 -24.80 -15.32 -8.83
N SER A 239 -25.11 -14.64 -7.71
CA SER A 239 -25.18 -15.26 -6.38
C SER A 239 -26.45 -16.11 -6.19
N LEU A 240 -27.56 -15.76 -6.86
CA LEU A 240 -28.79 -16.57 -6.82
C LEU A 240 -28.81 -17.70 -7.87
N ALA A 241 -28.13 -17.54 -9.01
CA ALA A 241 -28.03 -18.60 -10.03
C ALA A 241 -27.14 -19.77 -9.59
N SER A 242 -26.10 -19.51 -8.79
CA SER A 242 -25.22 -20.55 -8.22
C SER A 242 -25.90 -21.41 -7.16
N ARG A 243 -27.05 -21.00 -6.61
CA ARG A 243 -27.90 -21.83 -5.72
C ARG A 243 -28.98 -22.65 -6.44
N ARG A 244 -29.18 -22.49 -7.76
CA ARG A 244 -30.27 -23.16 -8.51
C ARG A 244 -29.84 -24.22 -9.52
N LYS A 245 -28.58 -24.70 -9.49
CA LYS A 245 -28.22 -25.92 -10.23
C LYS A 245 -28.58 -27.19 -9.43
N ALA A 246 -29.87 -27.51 -9.41
CA ALA A 246 -30.36 -28.87 -9.15
C ALA A 246 -31.84 -29.06 -9.55
N ILE A 247 -32.30 -28.56 -10.70
CA ILE A 247 -33.55 -29.05 -11.31
C ILE A 247 -33.37 -29.10 -12.84
N PRO A 248 -33.42 -30.28 -13.47
CA PRO A 248 -33.45 -30.40 -14.92
C PRO A 248 -34.89 -30.39 -15.46
N LYS A 249 -35.01 -29.97 -16.74
CA LYS A 249 -36.18 -30.00 -17.67
C LYS A 249 -37.00 -28.70 -17.71
N SER A 250 -37.55 -28.25 -18.85
CA SER A 250 -37.64 -28.78 -20.21
C SER A 250 -37.70 -27.63 -21.23
N THR A 251 -37.36 -27.97 -22.47
CA THR A 251 -37.43 -27.22 -23.72
C THR A 251 -38.74 -26.44 -23.90
N ASP A 252 -38.66 -25.12 -24.02
CA ASP A 252 -39.50 -24.37 -24.96
C ASP A 252 -38.80 -23.04 -25.32
N GLN A 253 -38.53 -22.85 -26.61
CA GLN A 253 -37.88 -21.66 -27.16
C GLN A 253 -38.95 -20.61 -27.48
N ARG A 254 -38.93 -19.49 -26.78
CA ARG A 254 -39.56 -18.25 -27.23
C ARG A 254 -38.61 -17.08 -27.10
N GLU A 255 -38.48 -16.36 -28.21
CA GLU A 255 -37.66 -15.17 -28.40
C GLU A 255 -37.87 -14.15 -27.27
N SER A 256 -36.77 -13.79 -26.61
CA SER A 256 -36.71 -12.75 -25.60
C SER A 256 -36.04 -11.51 -26.20
N SER A 257 -36.87 -10.59 -26.66
CA SER A 257 -36.51 -9.20 -26.92
C SER A 257 -35.78 -8.60 -25.71
N ALA A 258 -34.54 -8.15 -25.92
CA ALA A 258 -33.67 -7.56 -24.93
C ALA A 258 -34.24 -6.24 -24.39
N LEU A 259 -34.95 -6.31 -23.28
CA LEU A 259 -35.33 -5.17 -22.46
C LEU A 259 -34.07 -4.69 -21.72
N TYR A 260 -33.49 -3.59 -22.19
CA TYR A 260 -32.41 -2.86 -21.52
C TYR A 260 -32.97 -2.27 -20.21
N ARG A 261 -32.91 -3.06 -19.13
CA ARG A 261 -33.35 -2.63 -17.80
C ARG A 261 -32.26 -1.74 -17.21
N LYS A 262 -32.59 -0.45 -16.98
CA LYS A 262 -31.73 0.45 -16.20
C LYS A 262 -31.35 -0.24 -14.89
N GLU A 263 -30.07 -0.49 -14.69
CA GLU A 263 -29.53 -1.06 -13.46
C GLU A 263 -29.88 -0.14 -12.29
N LYS A 264 -30.50 -0.71 -11.25
CA LYS A 264 -30.82 0.03 -10.04
C LYS A 264 -29.74 -0.29 -9.02
N CYS A 265 -28.76 0.60 -8.87
CA CYS A 265 -27.77 0.48 -7.82
C CYS A 265 -28.31 1.06 -6.51
N ARG A 266 -27.97 0.45 -5.37
CA ARG A 266 -28.31 0.94 -4.03
C ARG A 266 -27.02 1.32 -3.31
N THR A 267 -26.98 2.55 -2.82
CA THR A 267 -25.86 3.08 -2.05
C THR A 267 -26.18 2.94 -0.55
N SER A 268 -25.25 2.36 0.22
CA SER A 268 -25.31 2.41 1.68
C SER A 268 -24.53 3.61 2.18
N HIS A 269 -25.19 4.55 2.87
CA HIS A 269 -24.52 5.68 3.52
C HIS A 269 -23.86 5.21 4.81
N LEU A 270 -22.57 5.48 4.93
CA LEU A 270 -21.73 5.15 6.08
C LEU A 270 -21.23 6.47 6.68
N GLY A 271 -21.12 6.54 8.01
CA GLY A 271 -21.01 7.77 8.80
C GLY A 271 -19.82 8.67 8.46
N SER A 272 -19.91 9.94 8.86
CA SER A 272 -18.85 10.95 8.74
C SER A 272 -18.27 11.20 10.14
N TYR A 273 -16.95 11.16 10.29
CA TYR A 273 -16.26 11.66 11.48
C TYR A 273 -15.59 13.00 11.13
N HIS A 274 -15.30 13.83 12.13
CA HIS A 274 -14.66 15.15 11.97
C HIS A 274 -13.62 15.38 13.07
N ARG A 275 -12.38 15.78 12.72
CA ARG A 275 -11.36 16.31 13.66
C ARG A 275 -10.34 17.26 12.98
N ASN A 276 -9.61 18.01 13.80
CA ASN A 276 -8.59 18.98 13.39
C ASN A 276 -7.37 18.31 12.70
N PRO A 277 -6.74 19.00 11.72
CA PRO A 277 -5.62 18.47 10.97
C PRO A 277 -4.37 18.27 11.85
N ILE A 278 -3.71 17.12 11.68
CA ILE A 278 -2.39 16.79 12.22
C ILE A 278 -1.37 16.91 11.08
N LEU A 279 -0.17 17.42 11.38
CA LEU A 279 0.93 17.51 10.44
C LEU A 279 1.35 16.10 10.00
N LEU A 280 1.25 15.79 8.72
CA LEU A 280 1.65 14.51 8.13
C LEU A 280 2.95 14.68 7.32
N ILE A 281 3.76 13.63 7.32
CA ILE A 281 5.06 13.51 6.65
C ILE A 281 4.87 13.47 5.12
N ARG A 282 5.70 14.21 4.37
CA ARG A 282 5.72 14.30 2.89
C ARG A 282 6.83 13.49 2.23
#